data_AF-W4LT62-F1
#
_entry.id   AF-W4LT62-F1
#
_cell.length_a   1.000
_cell.length_b   1.000
_cell.length_c   1.000
_cell.angle_alpha   90.00
_cell.angle_beta   90.00
_cell.angle_gamma   90.00
#
_symmetry.space_group_name_H-M   'P 1'
#
loop_
_entity.id
_entity.type
_entity.pdbx_description
1 polymer ?
#
loop_
_entity_poly.entity_id
_entity_poly.type
_entity_poly.pdbx_seq_one_letter_code
_entity_poly.pdbx_strand_id
1 'polypeptide(L)'
;MYLKRFLLLSAVWVFSAPSLLMAQPDLLFFELPTSFLNPVGAGARAAGTGFAFISVADDATAASHNPAGLAQLVAPEVSAVGSYLMRLERPEDTAEIDEQTLRNPSLNFLSAVLPPMDLGLKYARKVVISLHMHRAFELKDELDFSGNLSGLNVSDVNLPNFDLNFRRKGSLFNITPAIAVKVSPTLSIGVAFNIWPDILDNGWETETTIRAGDGPPNTINSDFSFEGFNITGGVLWQITPFVALGGVFRRE
;
A
#
# COMPACT_ATOMS: atom_id res chain seq x y z
N MET A 1 -38.53 -26.79 -27.65
CA MET A 1 -37.88 -26.29 -28.87
C MET A 1 -37.57 -24.80 -28.66
N TYR A 2 -36.31 -24.53 -28.32
CA TYR A 2 -35.55 -23.26 -28.29
C TYR A 2 -36.28 -21.94 -28.02
N LEU A 3 -36.22 -21.47 -26.76
CA LEU A 3 -36.32 -20.04 -26.44
C LEU A 3 -34.90 -19.45 -26.40
N LYS A 4 -34.76 -18.36 -27.15
CA LYS A 4 -33.52 -17.74 -27.62
C LYS A 4 -32.89 -16.79 -26.59
N ARG A 5 -31.56 -16.79 -26.58
CA ARG A 5 -30.64 -15.66 -26.31
C ARG A 5 -30.60 -15.10 -24.87
N PHE A 6 -29.66 -15.60 -24.08
CA PHE A 6 -29.08 -14.89 -22.94
C PHE A 6 -28.02 -13.90 -23.45
N LEU A 7 -28.31 -12.60 -23.34
CA LEU A 7 -27.34 -11.51 -23.46
C LEU A 7 -26.85 -11.20 -22.05
N LEU A 8 -25.60 -11.59 -21.76
CA LEU A 8 -24.87 -11.20 -20.55
C LEU A 8 -24.40 -9.75 -20.73
N LEU A 9 -25.14 -8.81 -20.16
CA LEU A 9 -24.67 -7.45 -19.90
C LEU A 9 -24.06 -7.45 -18.49
N SER A 10 -22.73 -7.39 -18.44
CA SER A 10 -21.95 -7.17 -17.23
C SER A 10 -22.20 -5.75 -16.72
N ALA A 11 -23.18 -5.59 -15.82
CA ALA A 11 -23.32 -4.37 -15.02
C ALA A 11 -22.42 -4.50 -13.78
N VAL A 12 -21.26 -3.84 -13.83
CA VAL A 12 -20.41 -3.61 -12.67
C VAL A 12 -21.14 -2.61 -11.77
N TRP A 13 -21.75 -3.10 -10.70
CA TRP A 13 -22.35 -2.26 -9.66
C TRP A 13 -21.26 -1.78 -8.70
N VAL A 14 -20.76 -0.56 -8.92
CA VAL A 14 -19.94 0.17 -7.97
C VAL A 14 -20.89 0.78 -6.93
N PHE A 15 -20.93 0.21 -5.72
CA PHE A 15 -21.53 0.87 -4.56
C PHE A 15 -20.51 1.85 -3.97
N SER A 16 -20.55 3.11 -4.41
CA SER A 16 -19.89 4.22 -3.73
C SER A 16 -20.86 4.81 -2.70
N ALA A 17 -20.63 4.56 -1.41
CA ALA A 17 -21.29 5.31 -0.34
C ALA A 17 -20.57 6.66 -0.15
N PRO A 18 -21.26 7.81 -0.20
CA PRO A 18 -20.65 9.11 0.02
C PRO A 18 -20.60 9.40 1.53
N SER A 19 -19.43 9.29 2.14
CA SER A 19 -19.17 9.91 3.44
C SER A 19 -18.53 11.28 3.24
N LEU A 20 -19.38 12.28 3.02
CA LEU A 20 -19.10 13.70 3.22
C LEU A 20 -19.25 14.00 4.71
N LEU A 21 -18.15 14.25 5.44
CA LEU A 21 -18.00 15.35 6.41
C LEU A 21 -16.64 15.33 7.15
N MET A 22 -16.00 16.52 7.20
CA MET A 22 -14.96 17.00 8.13
C MET A 22 -13.53 16.46 7.92
N ALA A 23 -12.45 17.23 7.95
CA ALA A 23 -12.18 18.63 8.26
C ALA A 23 -10.94 19.07 7.45
N GLN A 24 -10.90 20.30 6.92
CA GLN A 24 -9.66 20.86 6.39
C GLN A 24 -8.82 21.33 7.59
N PRO A 25 -7.58 20.83 7.79
CA PRO A 25 -6.68 21.42 8.77
C PRO A 25 -6.24 22.81 8.29
N ASP A 26 -6.15 23.76 9.23
CA ASP A 26 -5.64 25.11 8.99
C ASP A 26 -4.22 25.07 8.41
N LEU A 27 -4.04 25.84 7.34
CA LEU A 27 -2.85 25.87 6.49
C LEU A 27 -1.66 26.55 7.15
N LEU A 28 -0.65 25.76 7.56
CA LEU A 28 0.77 26.08 7.38
C LEU A 28 1.70 24.86 7.51
N PHE A 29 1.25 23.71 6.99
CA PHE A 29 2.16 22.61 6.63
C PHE A 29 2.24 22.59 5.10
N PHE A 30 3.33 23.10 4.55
CA PHE A 30 3.65 22.94 3.14
C PHE A 30 4.24 21.53 2.96
N GLU A 31 3.38 20.50 2.93
CA GLU A 31 3.77 19.21 2.37
C GLU A 31 3.81 19.38 0.85
N LEU A 32 5.01 19.37 0.30
CA LEU A 32 5.18 19.26 -1.15
C LEU A 32 4.50 17.98 -1.63
N PRO A 33 3.81 18.01 -2.79
CA PRO A 33 3.13 16.85 -3.35
C PRO A 33 4.12 15.84 -3.96
N THR A 34 5.25 15.58 -3.31
CA THR A 34 6.12 14.47 -3.65
C THR A 34 5.45 13.22 -3.10
N SER A 35 4.84 12.43 -3.98
CA SER A 35 4.22 11.13 -3.70
C SER A 35 3.44 11.03 -2.37
N PHE A 36 2.10 10.97 -2.42
CA PHE A 36 1.34 10.43 -1.29
C PHE A 36 1.90 9.06 -0.87
N LEU A 37 1.89 8.74 0.44
CA LEU A 37 2.36 7.47 1.03
C LEU A 37 2.24 6.32 0.02
N ASN A 38 3.35 5.82 -0.52
CA ASN A 38 3.30 4.88 -1.63
C ASN A 38 2.95 3.47 -1.09
N PRO A 39 1.72 2.97 -1.31
CA PRO A 39 1.35 1.65 -0.80
C PRO A 39 2.11 0.58 -1.59
N VAL A 40 2.68 -0.36 -0.87
CA VAL A 40 3.39 -1.49 -1.46
C VAL A 40 2.55 -2.74 -1.23
N GLY A 41 2.23 -3.46 -2.32
CA GLY A 41 1.57 -4.76 -2.23
C GLY A 41 2.58 -5.88 -1.98
N ALA A 42 2.15 -6.95 -1.31
CA ALA A 42 3.04 -8.08 -1.03
C ALA A 42 3.17 -9.01 -2.24
N GLY A 43 4.27 -9.73 -2.36
CA GLY A 43 4.34 -10.91 -3.23
C GLY A 43 4.58 -10.63 -4.72
N ALA A 44 5.53 -11.38 -5.29
CA ALA A 44 5.83 -11.31 -6.72
C ALA A 44 4.67 -11.80 -7.61
N ARG A 45 3.88 -12.79 -7.14
CA ARG A 45 2.72 -13.32 -7.88
C ARG A 45 1.61 -12.29 -7.99
N ALA A 46 1.28 -11.61 -6.89
CA ALA A 46 0.32 -10.51 -6.92
C ALA A 46 0.85 -9.34 -7.77
N ALA A 47 2.13 -8.98 -7.64
CA ALA A 47 2.72 -7.93 -8.48
C ALA A 47 2.63 -8.26 -9.98
N GLY A 48 2.86 -9.52 -10.38
CA GLY A 48 2.76 -9.97 -11.77
C GLY A 48 1.36 -9.86 -12.37
N THR A 49 0.30 -9.77 -11.55
CA THR A 49 -1.08 -9.54 -11.99
C THR A 49 -1.53 -8.08 -11.80
N GLY A 50 -0.61 -7.15 -11.53
CA GLY A 50 -0.95 -5.76 -11.20
C GLY A 50 -1.72 -5.64 -9.88
N PHE A 51 -1.46 -6.55 -8.93
CA PHE A 51 -2.13 -6.68 -7.63
C PHE A 51 -3.61 -7.06 -7.70
N ALA A 52 -4.10 -7.52 -8.86
CA ALA A 52 -5.42 -8.13 -9.00
C ALA A 52 -5.44 -9.57 -8.43
N PHE A 53 -5.20 -9.71 -7.11
CA PHE A 53 -4.93 -11.00 -6.47
C PHE A 53 -6.01 -11.47 -5.48
N ILE A 54 -6.97 -10.63 -5.11
CA ILE A 54 -7.96 -10.91 -4.04
C ILE A 54 -8.72 -12.24 -4.23
N SER A 55 -9.16 -12.54 -5.46
CA SER A 55 -9.99 -13.72 -5.76
C SER A 55 -9.16 -14.96 -6.14
N VAL A 56 -7.84 -14.82 -6.26
CA VAL A 56 -6.92 -15.89 -6.66
C VAL A 56 -5.82 -16.12 -5.62
N ALA A 57 -5.93 -15.48 -4.45
CA ALA A 57 -4.94 -15.52 -3.39
C ALA A 57 -4.77 -16.94 -2.85
N ASP A 58 -3.64 -17.58 -3.15
CA ASP A 58 -3.41 -19.01 -2.96
C ASP A 58 -1.98 -19.35 -2.49
N ASP A 59 -1.21 -18.36 -2.03
CA ASP A 59 0.13 -18.52 -1.45
C ASP A 59 0.22 -17.88 -0.04
N ALA A 60 1.39 -17.93 0.60
CA ALA A 60 1.57 -17.31 1.91
C ALA A 60 1.31 -15.79 1.94
N THR A 61 1.41 -15.10 0.79
CA THR A 61 1.11 -13.67 0.66
C THR A 61 -0.39 -13.38 0.62
N ALA A 62 -1.25 -14.41 0.54
CA ALA A 62 -2.68 -14.26 0.68
C ALA A 62 -3.07 -13.55 1.98
N ALA A 63 -2.31 -13.76 3.07
CA ALA A 63 -2.55 -13.12 4.36
C ALA A 63 -2.67 -11.59 4.30
N SER A 64 -1.93 -10.91 3.40
CA SER A 64 -1.96 -9.45 3.25
C SER A 64 -2.96 -8.96 2.20
N HIS A 65 -3.35 -9.80 1.24
CA HIS A 65 -4.33 -9.43 0.20
C HIS A 65 -5.74 -9.82 0.62
N ASN A 66 -5.97 -11.12 0.79
CA ASN A 66 -7.24 -11.71 1.20
C ASN A 66 -6.93 -12.89 2.15
N PRO A 67 -7.02 -12.71 3.47
CA PRO A 67 -6.64 -13.75 4.41
C PRO A 67 -7.44 -15.04 4.23
N ALA A 68 -8.66 -15.02 3.65
CA ALA A 68 -9.40 -16.24 3.32
C ALA A 68 -8.64 -17.17 2.35
N GLY A 69 -7.78 -16.60 1.50
CA GLY A 69 -6.95 -17.34 0.56
C GLY A 69 -5.96 -18.29 1.21
N LEU A 70 -5.54 -18.04 2.46
CA LEU A 70 -4.68 -18.97 3.21
C LEU A 70 -5.30 -20.37 3.34
N ALA A 71 -6.64 -20.46 3.36
CA ALA A 71 -7.33 -21.75 3.45
C ALA A 71 -7.14 -22.64 2.20
N GLN A 72 -6.61 -22.08 1.10
CA GLN A 72 -6.23 -22.82 -0.10
C GLN A 72 -4.93 -23.61 0.10
N LEU A 73 -4.07 -23.19 1.02
CA LEU A 73 -2.78 -23.86 1.28
C LEU A 73 -3.00 -25.30 1.76
N VAL A 74 -2.19 -26.21 1.22
CA VAL A 74 -2.24 -27.65 1.50
C VAL A 74 -1.07 -28.13 2.36
N ALA A 75 -0.04 -27.32 2.52
CA ALA A 75 1.17 -27.61 3.25
C ALA A 75 1.65 -26.34 3.99
N PRO A 76 2.50 -26.47 5.02
CA PRO A 76 3.22 -25.32 5.57
C PRO A 76 4.06 -24.64 4.48
N GLU A 77 4.19 -23.32 4.58
CA GLU A 77 4.90 -22.49 3.60
C GLU A 77 5.73 -21.42 4.31
N VAL A 78 6.95 -21.18 3.83
CA VAL A 78 7.77 -20.03 4.20
C VAL A 78 8.04 -19.24 2.93
N SER A 79 7.87 -17.92 2.99
CA SER A 79 8.02 -17.05 1.83
C SER A 79 8.84 -15.83 2.18
N ALA A 80 9.72 -15.41 1.26
CA ALA A 80 10.50 -14.19 1.34
C ALA A 80 10.49 -13.52 -0.04
N VAL A 81 10.20 -12.22 -0.06
CA VAL A 81 10.02 -11.45 -1.29
C VAL A 81 10.87 -10.20 -1.21
N GLY A 82 11.75 -10.02 -2.19
CA GLY A 82 12.47 -8.77 -2.42
C GLY A 82 11.78 -7.95 -3.52
N SER A 83 11.89 -6.63 -3.43
CA SER A 83 11.41 -5.69 -4.45
C SER A 83 12.51 -4.74 -4.87
N TYR A 84 12.47 -4.32 -6.12
CA TYR A 84 13.32 -3.28 -6.68
C TYR A 84 12.47 -2.30 -7.45
N LEU A 85 12.42 -1.05 -6.99
CA LEU A 85 11.73 0.04 -7.67
C LEU A 85 12.76 0.92 -8.39
N MET A 86 12.47 1.24 -9.65
CA MET A 86 13.13 2.31 -10.40
C MET A 86 12.06 3.30 -10.83
N ARG A 87 12.18 4.54 -10.38
CA ARG A 87 11.29 5.63 -10.78
C ARG A 87 12.08 6.71 -11.50
N LEU A 88 11.52 7.16 -12.63
CA LEU A 88 12.01 8.27 -13.43
C LEU A 88 10.94 9.35 -13.44
N GLU A 89 11.26 10.52 -12.91
CA GLU A 89 10.34 11.65 -12.87
C GLU A 89 10.83 12.71 -13.85
N ARG A 90 9.96 13.08 -14.79
CA ARG A 90 10.20 14.05 -15.87
C ARG A 90 9.07 15.09 -15.88
N PRO A 91 9.28 16.21 -15.17
CA PRO A 91 8.32 17.30 -15.12
C PRO A 91 8.20 17.96 -16.51
N GLU A 92 6.98 18.15 -17.01
CA GLU A 92 6.75 18.91 -18.24
C GLU A 92 6.47 20.39 -17.92
N ASP A 93 7.37 21.26 -18.41
CA ASP A 93 7.21 22.67 -18.79
C ASP A 93 6.27 23.54 -17.92
N THR A 94 6.82 24.13 -16.84
CA THR A 94 6.40 25.43 -16.23
C THR A 94 7.30 25.89 -15.06
N ALA A 95 8.16 25.02 -14.53
CA ALA A 95 9.21 25.33 -13.55
C ALA A 95 10.45 24.46 -13.81
N GLU A 96 11.66 24.95 -13.50
CA GLU A 96 12.89 24.16 -13.58
C GLU A 96 12.90 23.14 -12.44
N ILE A 97 12.27 21.99 -12.70
CA ILE A 97 12.30 20.82 -11.82
C ILE A 97 13.23 19.80 -12.47
N ASP A 98 14.28 19.39 -11.76
CA ASP A 98 15.30 18.49 -12.28
C ASP A 98 14.77 17.06 -12.49
N GLU A 99 15.29 16.37 -13.51
CA GLU A 99 15.00 14.94 -13.70
C GLU A 99 15.55 14.11 -12.53
N GLN A 100 14.72 13.22 -11.98
CA GLN A 100 15.12 12.40 -10.83
C GLN A 100 15.04 10.91 -11.11
N THR A 101 16.05 10.17 -10.62
CA THR A 101 16.09 8.70 -10.69
C THR A 101 16.19 8.11 -9.29
N LEU A 102 15.11 7.51 -8.80
CA LEU A 102 15.08 6.81 -7.52
C LEU A 102 15.24 5.30 -7.72
N ARG A 103 16.19 4.71 -6.98
CA ARG A 103 16.42 3.25 -6.91
C ARG A 103 16.26 2.75 -5.49
N ASN A 104 15.54 1.65 -5.30
CA ASN A 104 15.28 1.13 -3.96
C ASN A 104 15.17 -0.41 -3.89
N PRO A 105 16.30 -1.13 -3.71
CA PRO A 105 16.27 -2.55 -3.35
C PRO A 105 15.81 -2.70 -1.90
N SER A 106 14.87 -3.60 -1.65
CA SER A 106 14.15 -3.56 -0.39
C SER A 106 13.40 -4.86 -0.10
N LEU A 107 13.28 -5.26 1.18
CA LEU A 107 12.53 -6.46 1.58
C LEU A 107 11.03 -6.16 1.55
N ASN A 108 10.29 -6.82 0.67
CA ASN A 108 8.85 -6.61 0.55
C ASN A 108 8.08 -7.39 1.63
N PHE A 109 8.34 -8.70 1.74
CA PHE A 109 7.51 -9.59 2.54
C PHE A 109 8.32 -10.77 3.10
N LEU A 110 8.00 -11.19 4.31
CA LEU A 110 8.51 -12.41 4.95
C LEU A 110 7.37 -13.09 5.71
N SER A 111 7.20 -14.40 5.57
CA SER A 111 6.13 -15.11 6.27
C SER A 111 6.44 -16.55 6.59
N ALA A 112 5.73 -17.07 7.59
CA ALA A 112 5.61 -18.49 7.88
C ALA A 112 4.13 -18.87 8.04
N VAL A 113 3.74 -19.97 7.40
CA VAL A 113 2.41 -20.57 7.47
C VAL A 113 2.55 -21.94 8.14
N LEU A 114 1.76 -22.15 9.20
CA LEU A 114 1.73 -23.43 9.90
C LEU A 114 1.03 -24.52 9.07
N PRO A 115 1.33 -25.80 9.31
CA PRO A 115 0.62 -26.90 8.65
C PRO A 115 -0.90 -26.74 8.79
N PRO A 116 -1.67 -26.88 7.70
CA PRO A 116 -3.13 -26.81 7.76
C PRO A 116 -3.68 -27.87 8.73
N MET A 117 -4.50 -27.43 9.67
CA MET A 117 -5.08 -28.28 10.71
C MET A 117 -6.52 -28.62 10.35
N ASP A 118 -6.89 -29.90 10.42
CA ASP A 118 -8.29 -30.32 10.36
C ASP A 118 -8.85 -30.35 11.78
N LEU A 119 -9.82 -29.49 12.08
CA LEU A 119 -10.47 -29.42 13.38
C LEU A 119 -11.60 -30.46 13.55
N GLY A 120 -11.92 -31.24 12.51
CA GLY A 120 -13.00 -32.24 12.56
C GLY A 120 -14.39 -31.63 12.76
N LEU A 121 -14.53 -30.31 12.67
CA LEU A 121 -15.79 -29.60 12.86
C LEU A 121 -16.66 -29.76 11.61
N LYS A 122 -17.97 -29.98 11.82
CA LYS A 122 -18.96 -30.21 10.74
C LYS A 122 -18.90 -29.16 9.63
N TYR A 123 -18.56 -27.92 9.97
CA TYR A 123 -18.49 -26.76 9.07
C TYR A 123 -17.10 -26.09 9.01
N ALA A 124 -16.07 -26.62 9.67
CA ALA A 124 -14.72 -26.04 9.63
C ALA A 124 -13.70 -27.17 9.50
N ARG A 125 -13.45 -27.57 8.25
CA ARG A 125 -12.63 -28.75 7.93
C ARG A 125 -11.14 -28.44 7.81
N LYS A 126 -10.78 -27.17 7.73
CA LYS A 126 -9.39 -26.75 7.59
C LYS A 126 -9.20 -25.37 8.18
N VAL A 127 -8.21 -25.26 9.05
CA VAL A 127 -7.73 -24.00 9.61
C VAL A 127 -6.27 -23.82 9.23
N VAL A 128 -5.92 -22.63 8.79
CA VAL A 128 -4.57 -22.24 8.42
C VAL A 128 -4.21 -21.00 9.22
N ILE A 129 -3.06 -21.03 9.88
CA ILE A 129 -2.54 -19.94 10.69
C ILE A 129 -1.21 -19.50 10.08
N SER A 130 -1.00 -18.20 10.01
CA SER A 130 0.23 -17.62 9.48
C SER A 130 0.67 -16.42 10.31
N LEU A 131 1.95 -16.11 10.21
CA LEU A 131 2.55 -14.87 10.70
C LEU A 131 3.38 -14.30 9.55
N HIS A 132 3.21 -13.01 9.27
CA HIS A 132 4.02 -12.33 8.27
C HIS A 132 4.50 -10.96 8.73
N MET A 133 5.56 -10.50 8.09
CA MET A 133 6.05 -9.14 8.13
C MET A 133 5.99 -8.58 6.72
N HIS A 134 5.39 -7.40 6.54
CA HIS A 134 5.20 -6.79 5.23
C HIS A 134 5.53 -5.30 5.27
N ARG A 135 6.35 -4.82 4.33
CA ARG A 135 6.47 -3.39 4.07
C ARG A 135 5.24 -2.94 3.31
N ALA A 136 4.36 -2.22 3.97
CA ALA A 136 3.09 -1.79 3.38
C ALA A 136 3.14 -0.36 2.85
N PHE A 137 4.07 0.48 3.34
CA PHE A 137 4.33 1.79 2.75
C PHE A 137 5.82 2.04 2.55
N GLU A 138 6.16 2.65 1.43
CA GLU A 138 7.49 3.18 1.12
C GLU A 138 7.42 4.72 1.13
N LEU A 139 8.32 5.35 1.89
CA LEU A 139 8.37 6.80 2.07
C LEU A 139 9.74 7.31 1.66
N LYS A 140 10.10 7.07 0.39
CA LYS A 140 11.38 7.51 -0.17
C LYS A 140 11.13 8.38 -1.38
N ASP A 141 11.35 9.67 -1.20
CA ASP A 141 11.15 10.69 -2.21
C ASP A 141 12.27 11.73 -2.14
N GLU A 142 12.59 12.31 -3.28
CA GLU A 142 13.48 13.44 -3.42
C GLU A 142 12.78 14.41 -4.39
N LEU A 143 12.96 15.71 -4.17
CA LEU A 143 12.47 16.75 -5.06
C LEU A 143 13.40 17.95 -4.98
N ASP A 144 13.91 18.32 -6.15
CA ASP A 144 14.71 19.50 -6.38
C ASP A 144 13.92 20.41 -7.31
N PHE A 145 13.61 21.59 -6.80
CA PHE A 145 12.82 22.61 -7.48
C PHE A 145 13.57 23.92 -7.44
N SER A 146 13.74 24.56 -8.59
CA SER A 146 14.19 25.95 -8.67
C SER A 146 13.16 26.82 -9.40
N GLY A 147 12.80 27.93 -8.78
CA GLY A 147 11.80 28.86 -9.27
C GLY A 147 12.38 30.24 -9.49
N ASN A 148 12.21 30.77 -10.70
CA ASN A 148 12.53 32.15 -10.99
C ASN A 148 11.30 33.04 -10.76
N LEU A 149 11.31 33.80 -9.66
CA LEU A 149 10.30 34.81 -9.36
C LEU A 149 10.79 36.23 -9.70
N SER A 150 11.99 36.36 -10.25
CA SER A 150 12.59 37.64 -10.64
C SER A 150 11.77 38.26 -11.77
N GLY A 151 10.89 39.21 -11.43
CA GLY A 151 9.98 39.88 -12.36
C GLY A 151 8.54 40.01 -11.87
N LEU A 152 8.16 39.30 -10.79
CA LEU A 152 6.91 39.52 -10.09
C LEU A 152 7.07 40.66 -9.08
N ASN A 153 6.60 41.85 -9.46
CA ASN A 153 6.53 43.01 -8.57
C ASN A 153 5.27 42.93 -7.71
N VAL A 154 5.42 42.60 -6.43
CA VAL A 154 4.36 42.78 -5.43
C VAL A 154 4.76 43.97 -4.58
N SER A 155 4.05 45.09 -4.72
CA SER A 155 4.30 46.31 -3.92
C SER A 155 5.74 46.85 -4.01
N ASP A 156 6.31 46.96 -5.22
CA ASP A 156 7.68 47.45 -5.50
C ASP A 156 8.82 46.61 -4.88
N VAL A 157 8.52 45.41 -4.40
CA VAL A 157 9.52 44.42 -3.96
C VAL A 157 9.74 43.42 -5.08
N ASN A 158 10.95 43.38 -5.63
CA ASN A 158 11.40 42.27 -6.47
C ASN A 158 11.55 41.03 -5.59
N LEU A 159 10.78 39.99 -5.88
CA LEU A 159 10.94 38.70 -5.21
C LEU A 159 12.21 38.01 -5.73
N PRO A 160 13.10 37.53 -4.84
CA PRO A 160 14.25 36.76 -5.26
C PRO A 160 13.81 35.42 -5.84
N ASN A 161 14.67 34.81 -6.67
CA ASN A 161 14.54 33.40 -7.02
C ASN A 161 14.51 32.53 -5.77
N PHE A 162 13.95 31.34 -5.87
CA PHE A 162 14.01 30.40 -4.75
C PHE A 162 14.38 29.01 -5.22
N ASP A 163 15.23 28.36 -4.43
CA ASP A 163 15.53 26.94 -4.56
C ASP A 163 14.88 26.21 -3.39
N LEU A 164 14.30 25.06 -3.69
CA LEU A 164 13.71 24.15 -2.75
C LEU A 164 14.26 22.76 -3.00
N ASN A 165 14.89 22.18 -1.99
CA ASN A 165 15.29 20.78 -1.96
C ASN A 165 14.48 20.09 -0.86
N PHE A 166 13.79 19.02 -1.22
CA PHE A 166 13.05 18.17 -0.31
C PHE A 166 13.55 16.74 -0.42
N ARG A 167 13.79 16.13 0.73
CA ARG A 167 14.17 14.73 0.83
C ARG A 167 13.35 14.05 1.92
N ARG A 168 12.79 12.89 1.60
CA ARG A 168 12.10 12.03 2.55
C ARG A 168 12.64 10.62 2.48
N LYS A 169 12.84 10.02 3.64
CA LYS A 169 13.31 8.64 3.75
C LYS A 169 12.62 7.96 4.93
N GLY A 170 12.04 6.80 4.66
CA GLY A 170 11.38 5.98 5.66
C GLY A 170 10.58 4.86 5.03
N SER A 171 10.01 4.02 5.87
CA SER A 171 9.16 2.90 5.46
C SER A 171 8.31 2.43 6.62
N LEU A 172 7.14 1.88 6.31
CA LEU A 172 6.25 1.31 7.31
C LEU A 172 6.10 -0.19 7.09
N PHE A 173 6.49 -0.95 8.11
CA PHE A 173 6.35 -2.38 8.20
C PHE A 173 5.30 -2.78 9.23
N ASN A 174 4.52 -3.79 8.90
CA ASN A 174 3.64 -4.44 9.86
C ASN A 174 4.11 -5.86 10.20
N ILE A 175 3.71 -6.33 11.37
CA ILE A 175 3.72 -7.73 11.78
C ILE A 175 2.27 -8.17 11.91
N THR A 176 1.92 -9.26 11.23
CA THR A 176 0.53 -9.64 11.04
C THR A 176 0.34 -11.12 11.27
N PRO A 177 -0.17 -11.52 12.45
CA PRO A 177 -0.81 -12.82 12.60
C PRO A 177 -2.11 -12.86 11.79
N ALA A 178 -2.34 -13.97 11.11
CA ALA A 178 -3.55 -14.21 10.34
C ALA A 178 -4.04 -15.65 10.48
N ILE A 179 -5.35 -15.82 10.40
CA ILE A 179 -6.04 -17.12 10.45
C ILE A 179 -7.09 -17.20 9.34
N ALA A 180 -7.21 -18.36 8.73
CA ALA A 180 -8.23 -18.65 7.74
C ALA A 180 -8.88 -20.00 7.99
N VAL A 181 -10.17 -20.08 7.65
CA VAL A 181 -10.99 -21.26 7.86
C VAL A 181 -11.75 -21.58 6.59
N LYS A 182 -11.70 -22.85 6.17
CA LYS A 182 -12.54 -23.38 5.09
C LYS A 182 -13.90 -23.78 5.66
N VAL A 183 -14.91 -22.92 5.46
CA VAL A 183 -16.27 -23.05 6.00
C VAL A 183 -17.10 -24.08 5.21
N SER A 184 -16.85 -24.18 3.90
CA SER A 184 -17.47 -25.19 3.04
C SER A 184 -16.44 -25.68 2.00
N PRO A 185 -16.76 -26.70 1.17
CA PRO A 185 -15.86 -27.12 0.10
C PRO A 185 -15.46 -25.99 -0.85
N THR A 186 -16.28 -24.95 -0.97
CA THR A 186 -16.12 -23.83 -1.90
C THR A 186 -15.94 -22.47 -1.24
N LEU A 187 -16.26 -22.33 0.05
CA LEU A 187 -16.24 -21.06 0.76
C LEU A 187 -15.19 -21.07 1.88
N SER A 188 -14.41 -20.01 1.93
CA SER A 188 -13.42 -19.74 2.97
C SER A 188 -13.53 -18.31 3.47
N ILE A 189 -13.18 -18.13 4.74
CA ILE A 189 -13.10 -16.83 5.40
C ILE A 189 -11.77 -16.72 6.10
N GLY A 190 -11.29 -15.50 6.32
CA GLY A 190 -10.06 -15.27 7.07
C GLY A 190 -10.02 -13.90 7.70
N VAL A 191 -9.15 -13.76 8.70
CA VAL A 191 -8.88 -12.51 9.41
C VAL A 191 -7.38 -12.36 9.59
N ALA A 192 -6.89 -11.15 9.41
CA ALA A 192 -5.51 -10.75 9.67
C ALA A 192 -5.50 -9.52 10.58
N PHE A 193 -4.61 -9.51 11.56
CA PHE A 193 -4.46 -8.42 12.51
C PHE A 193 -3.11 -7.73 12.26
N ASN A 194 -3.12 -6.59 11.60
CA ASN A 194 -1.91 -5.89 11.20
C ASN A 194 -1.45 -4.99 12.34
N ILE A 195 -0.26 -5.24 12.89
CA ILE A 195 0.34 -4.45 13.96
C ILE A 195 1.50 -3.67 13.37
N TRP A 196 1.61 -2.39 13.68
CA TRP A 196 2.69 -1.50 13.27
C TRP A 196 3.48 -1.15 14.51
N PRO A 197 4.53 -1.93 14.85
CA PRO A 197 5.25 -1.75 16.10
C PRO A 197 6.44 -0.80 15.92
N ASP A 198 6.82 -0.12 17.00
CA ASP A 198 8.05 0.68 17.06
C ASP A 198 9.34 -0.12 16.81
N ILE A 199 9.35 -1.41 17.15
CA ILE A 199 10.56 -2.26 17.02
C ILE A 199 11.07 -2.37 15.57
N LEU A 200 10.24 -2.04 14.59
CA LEU A 200 10.59 -2.04 13.17
C LEU A 200 11.05 -0.67 12.67
N ASP A 201 11.28 0.30 13.56
CA ASP A 201 11.69 1.67 13.23
C ASP A 201 10.71 2.31 12.23
N ASN A 202 9.42 2.14 12.54
CA ASN A 202 8.35 2.62 11.69
C ASN A 202 8.26 4.14 11.78
N GLY A 203 8.59 4.80 10.68
CA GLY A 203 8.66 6.24 10.64
C GLY A 203 9.26 6.74 9.35
N TRP A 204 9.43 8.05 9.29
CA TRP A 204 10.16 8.71 8.22
C TRP A 204 10.74 10.04 8.69
N GLU A 205 11.89 10.37 8.12
CA GLU A 205 12.52 11.67 8.26
C GLU A 205 12.24 12.50 7.01
N THR A 206 12.00 13.80 7.20
CA THR A 206 11.92 14.80 6.13
C THR A 206 12.94 15.89 6.36
N GLU A 207 13.69 16.21 5.31
CA GLU A 207 14.59 17.35 5.24
C GLU A 207 14.11 18.28 4.13
N THR A 208 13.80 19.52 4.48
CA THR A 208 13.40 20.56 3.54
C THR A 208 14.36 21.73 3.64
N THR A 209 15.11 21.98 2.58
CA THR A 209 16.01 23.13 2.46
C THR A 209 15.42 24.15 1.49
N ILE A 210 15.23 25.38 1.96
CA ILE A 210 14.72 26.51 1.19
C ILE A 210 15.81 27.58 1.11
N ARG A 211 16.11 28.06 -0.09
CA ARG A 211 17.03 29.17 -0.32
C ARG A 211 16.31 30.25 -1.13
N ALA A 212 16.39 31.50 -0.66
CA ALA A 212 15.84 32.66 -1.38
C ALA A 212 16.99 33.54 -1.88
N GLY A 213 17.17 33.59 -3.20
CA GLY A 213 18.23 34.33 -3.89
C GLY A 213 19.62 33.91 -3.42
N ASP A 214 20.50 34.90 -3.24
CA ASP A 214 21.85 34.68 -2.71
C ASP A 214 21.91 34.57 -1.17
N GLY A 215 20.74 34.53 -0.51
CA GLY A 215 20.67 34.36 0.94
C GLY A 215 21.15 32.98 1.42
N PRO A 216 21.46 32.84 2.71
CA PRO A 216 21.78 31.54 3.29
C PRO A 216 20.56 30.59 3.19
N PRO A 217 20.79 29.28 2.98
CA PRO A 217 19.71 28.30 3.01
C PRO A 217 19.14 28.16 4.42
N ASN A 218 17.84 27.89 4.50
CA ASN A 218 17.14 27.52 5.73
C ASN A 218 16.69 26.06 5.62
N THR A 219 17.15 25.22 6.53
CA THR A 219 16.87 23.78 6.53
C THR A 219 15.95 23.43 7.70
N ILE A 220 14.87 22.73 7.41
CA ILE A 220 13.89 22.25 8.37
C ILE A 220 13.96 20.73 8.35
N ASN A 221 14.26 20.13 9.50
CA ASN A 221 14.23 18.69 9.69
C ASN A 221 13.00 18.32 10.51
N SER A 222 12.35 17.22 10.16
CA SER A 222 11.27 16.64 10.93
C SER A 222 11.39 15.13 10.94
N ASP A 223 11.12 14.54 12.09
CA ASP A 223 11.16 13.11 12.34
C ASP A 223 9.77 12.68 12.81
N PHE A 224 9.27 11.61 12.20
CA PHE A 224 7.94 11.09 12.43
C PHE A 224 8.03 9.61 12.76
N SER A 225 7.50 9.21 13.92
CA SER A 225 7.27 7.80 14.26
C SER A 225 5.83 7.40 13.99
N PHE A 226 5.61 6.12 13.72
CA PHE A 226 4.30 5.56 13.44
C PHE A 226 4.05 4.24 14.18
N GLU A 227 3.00 4.23 14.98
CA GLU A 227 2.49 3.04 15.64
C GLU A 227 0.98 2.88 15.40
N GLY A 228 0.52 1.63 15.40
CA GLY A 228 -0.91 1.37 15.36
C GLY A 228 -1.26 -0.07 15.08
N PHE A 229 -2.54 -0.29 14.81
CA PHE A 229 -3.02 -1.58 14.32
C PHE A 229 -4.24 -1.40 13.42
N ASN A 230 -4.48 -2.37 12.56
CA ASN A 230 -5.73 -2.46 11.80
C ASN A 230 -6.12 -3.91 11.58
N ILE A 231 -7.38 -4.14 11.20
CA ILE A 231 -7.91 -5.50 11.01
C ILE A 231 -8.38 -5.68 9.57
N THR A 232 -7.99 -6.78 8.96
CA THR A 232 -8.44 -7.18 7.62
C THR A 232 -9.26 -8.46 7.71
N GLY A 233 -10.52 -8.41 7.28
CA GLY A 233 -11.37 -9.56 7.06
C GLY A 233 -11.43 -9.93 5.59
N GLY A 234 -11.49 -11.21 5.27
CA GLY A 234 -11.53 -11.73 3.90
C GLY A 234 -12.55 -12.83 3.73
N VAL A 235 -13.13 -12.90 2.53
CA VAL A 235 -13.98 -14.00 2.06
C VAL A 235 -13.48 -14.43 0.69
N LEU A 236 -13.49 -15.73 0.43
CA LEU A 236 -13.18 -16.30 -0.87
C LEU A 236 -14.14 -17.44 -1.18
N TRP A 237 -14.84 -17.33 -2.30
CA TRP A 237 -15.86 -18.26 -2.78
C TRP A 237 -15.53 -18.77 -4.18
N GLN A 238 -15.21 -20.05 -4.29
CA GLN A 238 -15.05 -20.78 -5.55
C GLN A 238 -16.42 -21.26 -6.04
N ILE A 239 -17.04 -20.50 -6.94
CA ILE A 239 -18.37 -20.83 -7.50
C ILE A 239 -18.25 -22.04 -8.43
N THR A 240 -17.20 -22.04 -9.26
CA THR A 240 -16.84 -23.14 -10.16
C THR A 240 -15.32 -23.30 -10.16
N PRO A 241 -14.76 -24.37 -10.76
CA PRO A 241 -13.32 -24.49 -10.94
C PRO A 241 -12.66 -23.35 -11.73
N PHE A 242 -13.44 -22.56 -12.46
CA PHE A 242 -12.94 -21.46 -13.31
C PHE A 242 -13.35 -20.07 -12.83
N VAL A 243 -14.27 -19.99 -11.86
CA VAL A 243 -14.87 -18.72 -11.41
C VAL A 243 -14.82 -18.68 -9.89
N ALA A 244 -14.06 -17.73 -9.38
CA ALA A 244 -13.98 -17.40 -7.97
C ALA A 244 -14.37 -15.93 -7.73
N LEU A 245 -15.01 -15.67 -6.60
CA LEU A 245 -15.27 -14.33 -6.08
C LEU A 245 -14.54 -14.18 -4.75
N GLY A 246 -13.76 -13.11 -4.61
CA GLY A 246 -13.13 -12.71 -3.37
C GLY A 246 -13.63 -11.34 -2.92
N GLY A 247 -13.72 -11.14 -1.61
CA GLY A 247 -14.06 -9.86 -1.00
C GLY A 247 -13.20 -9.63 0.23
N VAL A 248 -12.79 -8.38 0.46
CA VAL A 248 -11.93 -7.99 1.57
C VAL A 248 -12.50 -6.73 2.20
N PHE A 249 -12.48 -6.70 3.52
CA PHE A 249 -12.85 -5.54 4.32
C PHE A 249 -11.68 -5.19 5.22
N ARG A 250 -11.21 -3.94 5.16
CA ARG A 250 -10.18 -3.40 6.04
C ARG A 250 -10.82 -2.34 6.93
N ARG A 251 -10.62 -2.47 8.23
CA ARG A 251 -11.01 -1.46 9.20
C ARG A 251 -9.77 -0.66 9.57
N GLU A 252 -9.81 0.63 9.28
CA GLU A 252 -8.85 1.64 9.76
C GLU A 252 -8.98 1.87 11.27
#